data_AF-A0A1B8C2Q9-F1
#
_entry.id   AF-A0A1B8C2Q9-F1
#
_cell.length_a   1.000
_cell.length_b   1.000
_cell.length_c   1.000
_cell.angle_alpha   90.00
_cell.angle_beta   90.00
_cell.angle_gamma   90.00
#
_symmetry.space_group_name_H-M   'P 1'
#
loop_
_entity.id
_entity.type
_entity.pdbx_description
1 polymer ?
#
loop_
_entity_poly.entity_id
_entity_poly.type
_entity_poly.pdbx_seq_one_letter_code
_entity_poly.pdbx_strand_id
1 'polypeptide(L)'
;MGTWILTEEPILSVLEDIPDSQALRAFLQKQVYALTPTQRQAFLSMHNIYTDESASEYLGIIRTNALPFRNDEAGIFLDACRINHACDNNAQKYWNGNIRVHTVHALRNIEKGEEITIYYLGVTNNREAR
;
A
#
# COMPACT_ATOMS: atom_id res chain seq x y z
N MET A 1 -8.82 2.89 -22.99
CA MET A 1 -8.83 1.94 -21.86
C MET A 1 -7.48 1.23 -21.86
N GLY A 2 -6.72 1.34 -20.77
CA GLY A 2 -5.37 0.77 -20.67
C GLY A 2 -5.35 -0.69 -20.22
N THR A 3 -4.19 -1.33 -20.32
CA THR A 3 -3.97 -2.74 -19.93
C THR A 3 -3.96 -2.91 -18.42
N TRP A 4 -4.60 -3.96 -17.90
CA TRP A 4 -4.52 -4.33 -16.48
C TRP A 4 -3.17 -4.97 -16.19
N ILE A 5 -2.45 -4.39 -15.22
CA ILE A 5 -1.11 -4.84 -14.81
C ILE A 5 -1.26 -5.89 -13.70
N LEU A 6 -2.02 -5.57 -12.66
CA LEU A 6 -2.29 -6.50 -11.55
C LEU A 6 -3.65 -6.25 -10.90
N THR A 7 -4.11 -7.25 -10.17
CA THR A 7 -5.29 -7.19 -9.29
C THR A 7 -4.96 -7.92 -8.00
N GLU A 8 -5.18 -7.29 -6.86
CA GLU A 8 -4.75 -7.80 -5.56
C GLU A 8 -5.72 -7.43 -4.43
N GLU A 9 -5.93 -8.33 -3.48
CA GLU A 9 -6.67 -8.06 -2.24
C GLU A 9 -5.72 -7.59 -1.13
N PRO A 10 -6.14 -6.65 -0.26
CA PRO A 10 -5.29 -6.22 0.85
C PRO A 10 -5.17 -7.34 1.87
N ILE A 11 -3.93 -7.67 2.27
CA ILE A 11 -3.71 -8.62 3.36
C ILE A 11 -3.89 -7.96 4.74
N LEU A 12 -3.68 -6.64 4.81
CA LEU A 12 -3.89 -5.82 5.99
C LEU A 12 -4.52 -4.50 5.57
N SER A 13 -5.36 -3.92 6.43
CA SER A 13 -5.92 -2.58 6.24
C SER A 13 -5.84 -1.78 7.54
N VAL A 14 -5.56 -0.50 7.43
CA VAL A 14 -5.45 0.43 8.54
C VAL A 14 -6.09 1.76 8.14
N LEU A 15 -6.61 2.49 9.12
CA LEU A 15 -7.01 3.87 8.91
C LEU A 15 -5.75 4.75 8.83
N GLU A 16 -5.72 5.65 7.86
CA GLU A 16 -4.65 6.62 7.65
C GLU A 16 -4.65 7.66 8.79
N ASP A 17 -3.50 8.27 9.06
CA ASP A 17 -3.31 9.32 10.06
C ASP A 17 -3.73 9.00 11.52
N ILE A 18 -3.95 7.72 11.87
CA ILE A 18 -4.20 7.35 13.26
C ILE A 18 -2.90 7.43 14.09
N PRO A 19 -2.92 8.16 15.22
CA PRO A 19 -1.77 8.22 16.12
C PRO A 19 -1.44 6.84 16.69
N ASP A 20 -0.15 6.62 16.91
CA ASP A 20 0.30 5.37 17.52
C ASP A 20 -0.29 5.23 18.94
N SER A 21 -1.06 4.18 19.15
CA SER A 21 -1.76 3.90 20.39
C SER A 21 -1.77 2.41 20.67
N GLN A 22 -1.91 2.03 21.94
CA GLN A 22 -2.01 0.63 22.33
C GLN A 22 -3.17 -0.09 21.63
N ALA A 23 -4.29 0.61 21.42
CA ALA A 23 -5.45 0.09 20.69
C ALA A 23 -5.12 -0.21 19.22
N LEU A 24 -4.42 0.70 18.54
CA LEU A 24 -3.98 0.50 17.17
C LEU A 24 -3.01 -0.69 17.08
N ARG A 25 -2.02 -0.75 17.97
CA ARG A 25 -1.04 -1.86 18.01
C ARG A 25 -1.72 -3.22 18.22
N ALA A 26 -2.68 -3.30 19.14
CA ALA A 26 -3.45 -4.52 19.39
C ALA A 26 -4.32 -4.91 18.18
N PHE A 27 -4.92 -3.93 17.50
CA PHE A 27 -5.69 -4.15 16.26
C PHE A 27 -4.80 -4.70 15.14
N LEU A 28 -3.64 -4.10 14.90
CA LEU A 28 -2.68 -4.56 13.89
C LEU A 28 -2.17 -5.96 14.20
N GLN A 29 -1.81 -6.22 15.46
CA GLN A 29 -1.37 -7.54 15.90
C GLN A 29 -2.44 -8.61 15.65
N LYS A 30 -3.71 -8.32 15.91
CA LYS A 30 -4.83 -9.24 15.62
C LYS A 30 -4.92 -9.55 14.12
N GLN A 31 -4.78 -8.55 13.26
CA GLN A 31 -4.80 -8.77 11.80
C GLN A 31 -3.61 -9.63 11.33
N VAL A 32 -2.39 -9.31 11.80
CA VAL A 32 -1.19 -10.09 11.48
C VAL A 32 -1.30 -11.55 11.95
N TYR A 33 -1.95 -11.79 13.10
CA TYR A 33 -2.21 -13.15 13.56
C TYR A 33 -3.26 -13.91 12.76
N ALA A 34 -4.16 -13.22 12.06
CA ALA A 34 -5.13 -13.83 11.16
C ALA A 34 -4.55 -14.18 9.79
N LEU A 35 -3.36 -13.66 9.42
CA LEU A 35 -2.68 -13.99 8.17
C LEU A 35 -2.26 -15.46 8.12
N THR A 36 -2.28 -16.02 6.90
CA THR A 36 -1.64 -17.31 6.63
C THR A 36 -0.13 -17.23 6.90
N PRO A 37 0.56 -18.36 7.18
CA PRO A 37 2.01 -18.35 7.43
C PRO A 37 2.81 -17.68 6.30
N THR A 38 2.44 -17.94 5.04
CA THR A 38 3.10 -17.34 3.88
C THR A 38 2.86 -15.84 3.79
N GLN A 39 1.63 -15.36 3.99
CA GLN A 39 1.35 -13.91 3.99
C GLN A 39 2.05 -13.21 5.14
N ARG A 40 2.08 -13.82 6.33
CA ARG A 40 2.77 -13.25 7.49
C ARG A 40 4.27 -13.16 7.24
N GLN A 41 4.89 -14.21 6.70
CA GLN A 41 6.31 -14.20 6.35
C GLN A 41 6.61 -13.13 5.30
N ALA A 42 5.79 -13.02 4.27
CA ALA A 42 5.93 -12.00 3.24
C ALA A 42 5.83 -10.58 3.84
N PHE A 43 4.81 -10.33 4.67
CA PHE A 43 4.63 -9.06 5.38
C PHE A 43 5.83 -8.70 6.27
N LEU A 44 6.29 -9.63 7.11
CA LEU A 44 7.43 -9.39 8.01
C LEU A 44 8.77 -9.23 7.26
N SER A 45 8.85 -9.67 6.00
CA SER A 45 10.03 -9.46 5.15
C SER A 45 10.06 -8.09 4.46
N MET A 46 8.96 -7.32 4.54
CA MET A 46 8.87 -6.01 3.94
C MET A 46 9.79 -5.02 4.66
N HIS A 47 10.20 -3.97 3.94
CA HIS A 47 11.13 -3.00 4.50
C HIS A 47 10.49 -2.21 5.65
N ASN A 48 11.26 -1.95 6.70
CA ASN A 48 10.85 -1.11 7.82
C ASN A 48 11.91 -0.04 8.06
N ILE A 49 11.59 1.23 7.78
CA ILE A 49 12.50 2.35 8.08
C ILE A 49 12.47 2.76 9.55
N TYR A 50 11.46 2.32 10.30
CA TYR A 50 11.29 2.62 11.72
C TYR A 50 11.90 1.49 12.54
N THR A 51 13.24 1.49 12.63
CA THR A 51 14.01 0.49 13.38
C THR A 51 14.13 0.79 14.88
N ASP A 52 13.69 1.97 15.31
CA ASP A 52 13.83 2.43 16.69
C ASP A 52 12.72 1.85 17.60
N GLU A 53 13.03 1.62 18.88
CA GLU A 53 12.16 0.95 19.86
C GLU A 53 10.79 1.63 20.11
N SER A 54 10.56 2.83 19.58
CA SER A 54 9.35 3.61 19.86
C SER A 54 8.12 3.16 19.06
N ALA A 55 8.31 2.56 17.88
CA ALA A 55 7.22 2.11 17.01
C ALA A 55 7.08 0.59 17.06
N SER A 56 5.85 0.08 17.11
CA SER A 56 5.61 -1.35 16.89
C SER A 56 6.14 -1.75 15.51
N GLU A 57 6.90 -2.86 15.43
CA GLU A 57 7.44 -3.40 14.16
C GLU A 57 6.38 -3.44 13.05
N TYR A 58 5.17 -3.90 13.35
CA TYR A 58 4.06 -3.98 12.38
C TYR A 58 3.63 -2.60 11.90
N LEU A 59 3.56 -1.62 12.81
CA LEU A 59 3.23 -0.25 12.46
C LEU A 59 4.34 0.38 11.61
N GLY A 60 5.60 0.10 11.91
CA GLY A 60 6.75 0.55 11.13
C GLY A 60 6.70 0.04 9.69
N ILE A 61 6.49 -1.27 9.51
CA ILE A 61 6.32 -1.87 8.18
C ILE A 61 5.12 -1.24 7.45
N ILE A 62 3.98 -1.08 8.13
CA ILE A 62 2.78 -0.51 7.52
C ILE A 62 3.01 0.93 7.07
N ARG A 63 3.58 1.78 7.94
CA ARG A 63 3.91 3.17 7.59
C ARG A 63 4.91 3.29 6.44
N THR A 64 5.80 2.31 6.31
CA THR A 64 6.81 2.30 5.25
C THR A 64 6.23 1.93 3.89
N ASN A 65 5.24 1.02 3.84
CA ASN A 65 4.86 0.37 2.57
C ASN A 65 3.38 0.51 2.20
N ALA A 66 2.48 0.85 3.12
CA ALA A 66 1.05 0.81 2.84
C ALA A 66 0.66 1.82 1.75
N LEU A 67 -0.23 1.38 0.85
CA LEU A 67 -0.77 2.24 -0.21
C LEU A 67 -2.17 2.74 0.19
N PRO A 68 -2.48 4.03 -0.02
CA PRO A 68 -3.82 4.54 0.19
C PRO A 68 -4.77 3.95 -0.86
N PHE A 69 -5.95 3.49 -0.44
CA PHE A 69 -6.89 2.84 -1.35
C PHE A 69 -8.38 3.16 -1.08
N ARG A 70 -8.76 3.72 0.07
CA ARG A 70 -10.05 4.38 0.31
C ARG A 70 -9.81 5.70 1.04
N ASN A 71 -10.85 6.53 1.18
CA ASN A 71 -10.78 7.71 2.02
C ASN A 71 -10.32 7.31 3.42
N ASP A 72 -9.19 7.87 3.85
CA ASP A 72 -8.58 7.64 5.15
C ASP A 72 -8.25 6.16 5.44
N GLU A 73 -8.02 5.32 4.43
CA GLU A 73 -7.55 3.94 4.60
C GLU A 73 -6.35 3.61 3.71
N ALA A 74 -5.37 2.98 4.33
CA ALA A 74 -4.17 2.44 3.69
C ALA A 74 -4.08 0.92 3.88
N GLY A 75 -3.47 0.24 2.92
CA GLY A 75 -3.47 -1.21 2.85
C GLY A 75 -2.13 -1.79 2.45
N ILE A 76 -1.88 -3.01 2.91
CA ILE A 76 -0.72 -3.80 2.47
C ILE A 76 -1.16 -4.75 1.38
N PHE A 77 -0.49 -4.59 0.24
CA PHE A 77 -0.61 -5.36 -0.98
C PHE A 77 0.79 -5.88 -1.30
N LEU A 78 1.01 -7.19 -1.25
CA LEU A 78 2.33 -7.80 -1.35
C LEU A 78 3.07 -7.46 -2.66
N ASP A 79 2.33 -7.32 -3.76
CA ASP A 79 2.88 -6.94 -5.06
C ASP A 79 2.72 -5.45 -5.31
N ALA A 80 1.53 -4.88 -5.10
CA ALA A 80 1.29 -3.46 -5.42
C ALA A 80 2.16 -2.50 -4.60
N CYS A 81 2.44 -2.81 -3.32
CA CYS A 81 3.31 -1.99 -2.46
C CYS A 81 4.76 -1.93 -2.92
N ARG A 82 5.18 -2.77 -3.89
CA ARG A 82 6.54 -2.75 -4.46
C ARG A 82 6.69 -1.80 -5.64
N ILE A 83 5.58 -1.31 -6.20
CA ILE A 83 5.60 -0.44 -7.37
C ILE A 83 5.98 0.96 -6.93
N ASN A 84 7.07 1.49 -7.46
CA ASN A 84 7.61 2.78 -7.05
C ASN A 84 6.73 3.98 -7.43
N HIS A 85 6.99 5.10 -6.76
CA HIS A 85 6.34 6.37 -7.04
C HIS A 85 6.95 7.11 -8.22
N ALA A 86 6.11 7.72 -9.06
CA ALA A 86 6.48 8.84 -9.90
C ALA A 86 5.36 9.89 -9.98
N CYS A 87 5.71 11.18 -10.10
CA CYS A 87 4.75 12.27 -10.31
C CYS A 87 4.12 12.27 -11.71
N ASP A 88 4.84 11.73 -12.69
CA ASP A 88 4.47 11.48 -14.08
C ASP A 88 4.29 9.98 -14.34
N ASN A 89 3.63 9.30 -13.40
CA ASN A 89 3.42 7.86 -13.38
C ASN A 89 2.86 7.31 -14.70
N ASN A 90 3.33 6.12 -15.09
CA ASN A 90 2.87 5.42 -16.28
C ASN A 90 1.74 4.42 -16.01
N ALA A 91 1.43 4.14 -14.73
CA ALA A 91 0.32 3.30 -14.31
C ALA A 91 -0.48 3.96 -13.18
N GLN A 92 -1.78 3.65 -13.10
CA GLN A 92 -2.69 4.20 -12.12
C GLN A 92 -3.27 3.09 -11.24
N LYS A 93 -3.23 3.32 -9.94
CA LYS A 93 -3.87 2.47 -8.95
C LYS A 93 -5.33 2.86 -8.75
N TYR A 94 -6.21 1.88 -8.57
CA TYR A 94 -7.63 2.07 -8.29
C TYR A 94 -8.16 0.98 -7.36
N TRP A 95 -9.05 1.38 -6.47
CA TRP A 95 -9.74 0.46 -5.58
C TRP A 95 -11.19 0.25 -6.00
N ASN A 96 -11.56 -1.00 -6.25
CA ASN A 96 -12.94 -1.37 -6.51
C ASN A 96 -13.65 -1.78 -5.20
N GLY A 97 -14.45 -0.87 -4.65
CA GLY A 97 -15.19 -1.09 -3.41
C GLY A 97 -16.21 -2.23 -3.43
N ASN A 98 -16.73 -2.58 -4.61
CA ASN A 98 -17.79 -3.59 -4.75
C ASN A 98 -17.25 -5.02 -4.59
N ILE A 99 -16.08 -5.28 -5.17
CA ILE A 99 -15.43 -6.60 -5.12
C ILE A 99 -14.20 -6.62 -4.20
N ARG A 100 -13.89 -5.49 -3.54
CA ARG A 100 -12.81 -5.34 -2.56
C ARG A 100 -11.41 -5.70 -3.11
N VAL A 101 -11.13 -5.28 -4.34
CA VAL A 101 -9.81 -5.50 -4.98
C VAL A 101 -9.14 -4.19 -5.35
N HIS A 102 -7.82 -4.18 -5.19
CA HIS A 102 -6.93 -3.17 -5.71
C HIS A 102 -6.51 -3.55 -7.13
N THR A 103 -6.43 -2.57 -8.02
CA THR A 103 -6.05 -2.77 -9.42
C THR A 103 -5.01 -1.75 -9.80
N VAL A 104 -4.07 -2.15 -10.65
CA VAL A 104 -3.13 -1.23 -11.31
C VAL A 104 -3.31 -1.39 -12.80
N HIS A 105 -3.47 -0.27 -13.52
CA HIS A 105 -3.64 -0.27 -14.97
C HIS A 105 -2.69 0.72 -15.61
N ALA A 106 -2.20 0.39 -16.81
CA ALA A 106 -1.33 1.26 -17.57
C ALA A 106 -2.11 2.49 -18.07
N LEU A 107 -1.52 3.68 -17.96
CA LEU A 107 -2.06 4.93 -18.51
C LEU A 107 -1.63 5.15 -19.97
N ARG A 108 -0.54 4.51 -20.38
CA ARG A 108 0.03 4.52 -21.73
C ARG A 108 0.71 3.18 -22.01
N ASN A 109 1.25 3.01 -23.21
CA ASN A 109 2.14 1.89 -23.48
C ASN A 109 3.37 1.99 -22.57
N ILE A 110 3.76 0.85 -21.98
CA ILE A 110 4.94 0.68 -21.14
C ILE A 110 5.87 -0.26 -21.90
N GLU A 111 7.05 0.23 -22.25
CA GLU A 111 7.98 -0.54 -23.06
C GLU A 111 8.65 -1.66 -22.24
N LYS A 112 9.15 -2.69 -22.91
CA LYS A 112 9.87 -3.77 -22.22
C LYS A 112 11.10 -3.21 -21.51
N GLY A 113 11.18 -3.42 -20.20
CA GLY A 113 12.27 -2.94 -19.35
C GLY A 113 12.04 -1.54 -18.77
N GLU A 114 10.96 -0.86 -19.15
CA GLU A 114 10.51 0.35 -18.48
C GLU A 114 9.94 0.00 -17.10
N GLU A 115 10.31 0.77 -16.08
CA GLU A 115 9.78 0.61 -14.73
C GLU A 115 8.31 1.02 -14.67
N ILE A 116 7.48 0.20 -14.02
CA ILE A 116 6.09 0.55 -13.73
C ILE A 116 6.10 1.45 -12.49
N THR A 117 5.45 2.61 -12.59
CA THR A 117 5.35 3.57 -11.49
C THR A 117 3.90 4.00 -11.28
N ILE A 118 3.56 4.30 -10.03
CA ILE A 118 2.22 4.77 -9.62
C ILE A 118 2.32 6.09 -8.86
N TYR A 119 1.20 6.82 -8.79
CA TYR A 119 1.10 7.98 -7.93
C TYR A 119 0.78 7.53 -6.49
N TYR A 120 1.62 7.85 -5.50
CA TYR A 120 1.43 7.39 -4.11
C TYR A 120 0.38 8.19 -3.38
N LEU A 121 0.48 9.52 -3.48
CA LEU A 121 -0.36 10.44 -2.76
C LEU A 121 -1.84 10.28 -3.17
N GLY A 122 -2.76 10.60 -2.27
CA GLY A 122 -4.15 10.85 -2.64
C GLY A 122 -4.21 11.92 -3.75
N VAL A 123 -5.27 11.93 -4.55
CA VAL A 123 -5.42 12.92 -5.63
C VAL A 123 -5.64 14.31 -5.00
N THR A 124 -4.55 14.97 -4.60
CA THR A 124 -4.54 16.39 -4.24
C THR A 124 -4.18 17.16 -5.51
N ASN A 125 -5.12 17.97 -5.98
CA ASN A 125 -4.99 18.77 -7.20
C ASN A 125 -3.98 19.93 -7.07
N ASN A 126 -3.17 19.99 -6.01
CA ASN A 126 -2.24 21.09 -5.78
C ASN A 126 -0.79 20.61 -5.76
N ARG A 127 0.04 21.17 -6.66
CA ARG A 127 1.47 20.86 -6.77
C ARG A 127 2.28 21.30 -5.55
N GLU A 128 1.79 22.30 -4.82
CA GLU A 128 2.47 22.86 -3.65
C GLU A 128 2.31 22.00 -2.38
N ALA A 129 1.40 21.02 -2.40
CA ALA A 129 1.11 20.14 -1.27
C ALA A 129 1.66 18.71 -1.46
N ARG A 130 2.55 18.51 -2.44
CA ARG A 130 3.21 17.25 -2.81
C ARG A 130 4.68 17.33 -2.47
#